data_AF-A0A958B8I8-F1
#
_entry.id   AF-A0A958B8I8-F1
#
_cell.length_a   1.000
_cell.length_b   1.000
_cell.length_c   1.000
_cell.angle_alpha   90.00
_cell.angle_beta   90.00
_cell.angle_gamma   90.00
#
_symmetry.space_group_name_H-M   'P 1'
#
loop_
_entity.id
_entity.type
_entity.pdbx_description
1 polymer ?
#
loop_
_entity_poly.entity_id
_entity_poly.type
_entity_poly.pdbx_seq_one_letter_code
_entity_poly.pdbx_strand_id
1 'polypeptide(L)'
;VDLLSNDLIYRLSNYNPTKNKFYKQYREELNLDTAYKTGIQTVNNAVNDNSGQSLFGLYQSQRTRRVTRTPFASALHAYPEREIEVATVHFWLGNEKLGNVLKDIVKYTENVIREQNGYKYKLRGIELPSDWQQAIESTFAVAPPKREVEIDLSQIEQLKKESEAIRDRLIIDESQANDLKPVQPIFEKEKPEVVVQKVPAEAHAKREITIDFAAAEKLTRDSDEIRKRLTSEDELQEQDFDKAPALTIERPEKTQVGAGYLLRPNGTPDHLLTDLPEIASILGNSETDEAKIARMLMQNNWRASLENIQSIINNQFANVIIDQINEKSFDEIGDALIFEENETWVVVEDYRDEIEYILEHPEYQAVGMAAAPDASAETYPDLEEQWQAFVIQMQPYHWDALAALLSGVDIQTRLDAIAHPLHKTGNLLVDEINEHAQESIGDIIVDTLENPPRILEDEQDNLVDLLNWAADRQLIEV
;
A
#
# COMPACT_ATOMS: atom_id res chain seq x y z
N VAL A 1 10.94 10.17 -14.27
CA VAL A 1 10.07 9.42 -13.33
C VAL A 1 10.80 9.20 -12.01
N ASP A 2 12.10 8.96 -12.03
CA ASP A 2 12.96 8.65 -10.86
C ASP A 2 12.94 9.68 -9.73
N LEU A 3 12.53 10.92 -10.01
CA LEU A 3 12.43 12.02 -9.04
C LEU A 3 11.00 12.25 -8.51
N LEU A 4 10.00 11.50 -8.98
CA LEU A 4 8.62 11.65 -8.52
C LEU A 4 8.43 10.89 -7.21
N SER A 5 7.85 11.56 -6.19
CA SER A 5 7.41 10.89 -4.97
C SER A 5 6.19 10.01 -5.26
N ASN A 6 5.94 8.99 -4.41
CA ASN A 6 4.77 8.13 -4.55
C ASN A 6 3.46 8.93 -4.39
N ASP A 7 3.40 9.84 -3.42
CA ASP A 7 2.27 10.75 -3.23
C ASP A 7 1.96 11.55 -4.50
N LEU A 8 2.98 12.03 -5.22
CA LEU A 8 2.77 12.73 -6.47
C LEU A 8 2.26 11.81 -7.58
N ILE A 9 2.74 10.57 -7.65
CA ILE A 9 2.23 9.56 -8.60
C ILE A 9 0.76 9.27 -8.35
N TYR A 10 0.37 9.03 -7.10
CA TYR A 10 -1.02 8.74 -6.73
C TYR A 10 -1.94 9.90 -7.06
N ARG A 11 -1.54 11.13 -6.71
CA ARG A 11 -2.26 12.36 -7.08
C ARG A 11 -2.37 12.55 -8.60
N LEU A 12 -1.31 12.27 -9.36
CA LEU A 12 -1.35 12.39 -10.82
C LEU A 12 -2.23 11.32 -11.46
N SER A 13 -2.31 10.13 -10.87
CA SER A 13 -3.13 9.02 -11.35
C SER A 13 -4.61 9.12 -10.95
N ASN A 14 -4.99 10.02 -10.03
CA ASN A 14 -6.30 10.03 -9.36
C ASN A 14 -6.68 8.64 -8.80
N TYR A 15 -5.69 7.87 -8.35
CA TYR A 15 -5.86 6.54 -7.80
C TYR A 15 -4.96 6.41 -6.58
N ASN A 16 -5.56 5.97 -5.47
CA ASN A 16 -4.84 5.82 -4.22
C ASN A 16 -4.78 4.35 -3.79
N PRO A 17 -3.68 3.63 -4.11
CA PRO A 17 -3.55 2.24 -3.73
C PRO A 17 -3.45 2.05 -2.20
N THR A 18 -3.17 3.11 -1.42
CA THR A 18 -2.93 2.95 0.03
C THR A 18 -4.14 2.45 0.83
N LYS A 19 -5.34 2.66 0.28
CA LYS A 19 -6.60 2.23 0.91
C LYS A 19 -7.00 0.80 0.55
N ASN A 20 -6.36 0.21 -0.46
CA ASN A 20 -6.68 -1.13 -0.93
C ASN A 20 -6.22 -2.21 0.07
N LYS A 21 -7.05 -3.24 0.28
CA LYS A 21 -6.76 -4.42 1.10
C LYS A 21 -5.38 -5.03 0.80
N PHE A 22 -5.04 -5.20 -0.48
CA PHE A 22 -3.75 -5.75 -0.89
C PHE A 22 -2.57 -4.86 -0.45
N TYR A 23 -2.68 -3.55 -0.62
CA TYR A 23 -1.63 -2.63 -0.21
C TYR A 23 -1.49 -2.59 1.31
N LYS A 24 -2.59 -2.49 2.05
CA LYS A 24 -2.62 -2.51 3.53
C LYS A 24 -1.91 -3.75 4.09
N GLN A 25 -2.00 -4.89 3.42
CA GLN A 25 -1.42 -6.16 3.85
C GLN A 25 0.05 -6.34 3.44
N TYR A 26 0.42 -6.03 2.18
CA TYR A 26 1.71 -6.43 1.60
C TYR A 26 2.68 -5.26 1.32
N ARG A 27 2.36 -4.04 1.75
CA ARG A 27 3.17 -2.83 1.49
C ARG A 27 4.67 -3.02 1.72
N GLU A 28 5.04 -3.45 2.93
CA GLU A 28 6.43 -3.55 3.36
C GLU A 28 7.13 -4.79 2.79
N GLU A 29 6.45 -5.94 2.83
CA GLU A 29 6.97 -7.23 2.37
C GLU A 29 7.35 -7.21 0.88
N LEU A 30 6.49 -6.62 0.04
CA LEU A 30 6.66 -6.59 -1.41
C LEU A 30 7.21 -5.25 -1.92
N ASN A 31 7.46 -4.29 -1.02
CA ASN A 31 7.94 -2.94 -1.36
C ASN A 31 7.14 -2.31 -2.51
N LEU A 32 5.80 -2.34 -2.38
CA LEU A 32 4.85 -1.96 -3.44
C LEU A 32 5.09 -0.55 -3.99
N ASP A 33 5.48 0.36 -3.10
CA ASP A 33 5.87 1.74 -3.41
C ASP A 33 6.98 1.82 -4.47
N THR A 34 7.99 0.97 -4.36
CA THR A 34 9.08 0.89 -5.34
C THR A 34 8.60 0.18 -6.61
N ALA A 35 7.81 -0.89 -6.45
CA ALA A 35 7.30 -1.66 -7.57
C ALA A 35 6.42 -0.81 -8.52
N TYR A 36 5.50 -0.01 -7.99
CA TYR A 36 4.66 0.88 -8.81
C TYR A 36 5.48 1.91 -9.59
N LYS A 37 6.52 2.48 -8.97
CA LYS A 37 7.47 3.36 -9.66
C LYS A 37 8.20 2.64 -10.78
N THR A 38 8.66 1.43 -10.54
CA THR A 38 9.34 0.59 -11.53
C THR A 38 8.42 0.21 -12.69
N GLY A 39 7.14 -0.05 -12.43
CA GLY A 39 6.12 -0.25 -13.48
C GLY A 39 6.01 0.96 -14.40
N ILE A 40 5.86 2.17 -13.83
CA ILE A 40 5.77 3.42 -14.61
C ILE A 40 7.07 3.71 -15.37
N GLN A 41 8.23 3.47 -14.75
CA GLN A 41 9.53 3.63 -15.41
C GLN A 41 9.67 2.68 -16.60
N THR A 42 9.28 1.42 -16.43
CA THR A 42 9.33 0.40 -17.48
C THR A 42 8.50 0.82 -18.69
N VAL A 43 7.25 1.25 -18.45
CA VAL A 43 6.39 1.72 -19.54
C VAL A 43 6.94 2.99 -20.17
N ASN A 44 7.44 3.93 -19.38
CA ASN A 44 8.07 5.13 -19.91
C ASN A 44 9.28 4.80 -20.81
N ASN A 45 10.09 3.80 -20.45
CA ASN A 45 11.23 3.36 -21.25
C ASN A 45 10.76 2.68 -22.54
N ALA A 46 9.80 1.75 -22.47
CA ALA A 46 9.21 1.10 -23.65
C ALA A 46 8.59 2.12 -24.63
N VAL A 47 7.91 3.14 -24.09
CA VAL A 47 7.36 4.25 -24.89
C VAL A 47 8.47 5.07 -25.55
N ASN A 48 9.54 5.36 -24.82
CA ASN A 48 10.67 6.12 -25.33
C ASN A 48 11.43 5.36 -26.43
N ASP A 49 11.58 4.04 -26.29
CA ASP A 49 12.23 3.20 -27.29
C ASP A 49 11.42 3.12 -28.59
N ASN A 50 10.09 3.09 -28.51
CA ASN A 50 9.21 3.01 -29.67
C ASN A 50 8.95 4.35 -30.36
N SER A 51 8.76 5.43 -29.58
CA SER A 51 8.31 6.73 -30.10
C SER A 51 9.38 7.83 -30.07
N GLY A 52 10.47 7.63 -29.33
CA GLY A 52 11.48 8.66 -29.04
C GLY A 52 11.01 9.78 -28.11
N GLN A 53 9.80 9.66 -27.55
CA GLN A 53 9.23 10.60 -26.57
C GLN A 53 9.02 9.90 -25.23
N SER A 54 9.11 10.66 -24.13
CA SER A 54 8.73 10.15 -22.80
C SER A 54 7.21 9.99 -22.68
N LEU A 55 6.75 9.17 -21.73
CA LEU A 55 5.33 8.98 -21.43
C LEU A 55 4.64 10.32 -21.14
N PHE A 56 5.28 11.19 -20.35
CA PHE A 56 4.77 12.53 -20.05
C PHE A 56 4.77 13.45 -21.29
N GLY A 57 5.71 13.26 -22.22
CA GLY A 57 5.75 13.97 -23.49
C GLY A 57 4.56 13.62 -24.40
N LEU A 58 4.19 12.33 -24.46
CA LEU A 58 3.03 11.89 -25.27
C LEU A 58 1.72 12.53 -24.81
N TYR A 59 1.53 12.65 -23.49
CA TYR A 59 0.33 13.23 -22.89
C TYR A 59 0.57 14.67 -22.42
N GLN A 60 1.44 15.42 -23.06
CA GLN A 60 1.72 16.79 -22.65
C GLN A 60 0.51 17.71 -22.88
N SER A 61 0.09 18.43 -21.84
CA SER A 61 -0.98 19.43 -21.96
C SER A 61 -0.47 20.66 -22.71
N GLN A 62 -1.32 21.26 -23.55
CA GLN A 62 -1.03 22.54 -24.19
C GLN A 62 -1.12 23.73 -23.21
N ARG A 63 -1.70 23.50 -22.02
CA ARG A 63 -1.80 24.53 -20.97
C ARG A 63 -0.50 24.60 -20.19
N THR A 64 0.12 25.77 -20.22
CA THR A 64 1.35 26.06 -19.49
C THR A 64 1.17 27.19 -18.48
N ARG A 65 1.83 27.08 -17.33
CA ARG A 65 1.99 28.14 -16.34
C ARG A 65 3.45 28.58 -16.32
N ARG A 66 3.67 29.89 -16.41
CA ARG A 66 4.99 30.48 -16.20
C ARG A 66 5.23 30.66 -14.71
N VAL A 67 6.37 30.20 -14.23
CA VAL A 67 6.84 30.40 -12.87
C VAL A 67 7.81 31.57 -12.90
N THR A 68 7.41 32.70 -12.36
CA THR A 68 8.27 33.87 -12.20
C THR A 68 8.81 33.93 -10.78
N ARG A 69 10.00 34.51 -10.65
CA ARG A 69 10.63 34.77 -9.34
C ARG A 69 11.35 36.10 -9.39
N THR A 70 11.31 36.84 -8.30
CA THR A 70 12.20 37.97 -8.04
C THR A 70 13.54 37.45 -7.49
N PRO A 71 14.64 37.56 -8.24
CA PRO A 71 15.95 37.16 -7.75
C PRO A 71 16.32 37.97 -6.51
N PHE A 72 17.03 37.35 -5.57
CA PHE A 72 17.64 38.03 -4.43
C PHE A 72 16.67 38.87 -3.56
N ALA A 73 15.39 38.54 -3.54
CA ALA A 73 14.35 39.25 -2.79
C ALA A 73 14.67 39.46 -1.28
N SER A 74 15.59 38.67 -0.71
CA SER A 74 16.01 38.75 0.69
C SER A 74 17.46 39.23 0.87
N ALA A 75 18.13 39.70 -0.19
CA ALA A 75 19.52 40.16 -0.14
C ALA A 75 19.64 41.61 -0.62
N LEU A 76 20.46 42.41 0.07
CA LEU A 76 20.72 43.79 -0.34
C LEU A 76 21.56 43.79 -1.63
N HIS A 77 20.99 44.23 -2.75
CA HIS A 77 21.70 44.29 -4.04
C HIS A 77 21.39 45.57 -4.82
N ALA A 78 22.31 45.95 -5.72
CA ALA A 78 22.17 47.14 -6.57
C ALA A 78 21.45 46.87 -7.91
N TYR A 79 21.08 45.61 -8.19
CA TYR A 79 20.34 45.25 -9.40
C TYR A 79 18.87 45.72 -9.34
N PRO A 80 18.25 46.05 -10.48
CA PRO A 80 16.83 46.39 -10.51
C PRO A 80 15.98 45.18 -10.14
N GLU A 81 14.96 45.40 -9.30
CA GLU A 81 13.92 44.40 -9.01
C GLU A 81 13.15 44.11 -10.30
N ARG A 82 13.51 43.01 -10.96
CA ARG A 82 12.80 42.48 -12.12
C ARG A 82 12.49 41.03 -11.87
N GLU A 83 11.23 40.67 -12.09
CA GLU A 83 10.84 39.27 -12.17
C GLU A 83 11.54 38.62 -13.36
N ILE A 84 12.16 37.48 -13.11
CA ILE A 84 12.66 36.60 -14.15
C ILE A 84 11.73 35.40 -14.29
N GLU A 85 11.53 34.95 -15.53
CA GLU A 85 10.88 33.69 -15.78
C GLU A 85 11.88 32.55 -15.47
N VAL A 86 11.55 31.72 -14.48
CA VAL A 86 12.38 30.61 -14.03
C VAL A 86 12.09 29.37 -14.85
N ALA A 87 10.81 29.11 -15.12
CA ALA A 87 10.39 27.94 -15.89
C ALA A 87 8.99 28.15 -16.47
N THR A 88 8.75 27.52 -17.62
CA THR A 88 7.39 27.25 -18.11
C THR A 88 7.04 25.80 -17.76
N VAL A 89 5.99 25.60 -16.96
CA VAL A 89 5.57 24.28 -16.46
C VAL A 89 4.21 23.91 -17.06
N HIS A 90 4.03 22.65 -17.45
CA HIS A 90 2.77 22.16 -17.99
C HIS A 90 1.79 21.80 -16.87
N PHE A 91 0.50 21.91 -17.16
CA PHE A 91 -0.54 21.52 -16.22
C PHE A 91 -0.77 20.00 -16.28
N TRP A 92 -0.21 19.28 -15.30
CA TRP A 92 -0.26 17.81 -15.24
C TRP A 92 -1.46 17.26 -14.45
N LEU A 93 -1.82 17.87 -13.31
CA LEU A 93 -2.85 17.31 -12.40
C LEU A 93 -4.27 17.23 -13.00
N GLY A 94 -4.63 18.10 -13.94
CA GLY A 94 -5.95 18.00 -14.61
C GLY A 94 -5.89 17.40 -16.00
N ASN A 95 -4.87 16.59 -16.30
CA ASN A 95 -4.86 15.81 -17.52
C ASN A 95 -5.44 14.41 -17.27
N GLU A 96 -6.74 14.27 -17.51
CA GLU A 96 -7.48 13.01 -17.31
C GLU A 96 -6.87 11.84 -18.09
N LYS A 97 -6.37 12.07 -19.31
CA LYS A 97 -5.77 10.99 -20.12
C LYS A 97 -4.50 10.44 -19.49
N LEU A 98 -3.61 11.34 -19.02
CA LEU A 98 -2.39 10.92 -18.33
C LEU A 98 -2.73 10.23 -17.01
N GLY A 99 -3.68 10.78 -16.25
CA GLY A 99 -4.10 10.20 -14.98
C GLY A 99 -4.65 8.78 -15.14
N ASN A 100 -5.54 8.57 -16.12
CA ASN A 100 -6.08 7.25 -16.43
C ASN A 100 -4.98 6.26 -16.84
N VAL A 101 -4.05 6.67 -17.71
CA VAL A 101 -2.93 5.80 -18.12
C VAL A 101 -2.04 5.44 -16.93
N LEU A 102 -1.71 6.41 -16.06
CA LEU A 102 -0.92 6.13 -14.87
C LEU A 102 -1.65 5.20 -13.89
N LYS A 103 -2.95 5.41 -13.69
CA LYS A 103 -3.81 4.51 -12.89
C LYS A 103 -3.75 3.10 -13.43
N ASP A 104 -3.93 2.92 -14.74
CA ASP A 104 -3.96 1.59 -15.36
C ASP A 104 -2.60 0.90 -15.25
N ILE A 105 -1.49 1.63 -15.44
CA ILE A 105 -0.13 1.10 -15.22
C ILE A 105 0.06 0.63 -13.78
N VAL A 106 -0.37 1.42 -12.79
CA VAL A 106 -0.25 1.05 -11.37
C VAL A 106 -1.10 -0.19 -11.07
N LYS A 107 -2.36 -0.21 -11.49
CA LYS A 107 -3.25 -1.37 -11.29
C LYS A 107 -2.72 -2.64 -11.95
N TYR A 108 -2.20 -2.54 -13.17
CA TYR A 108 -1.66 -3.69 -13.89
C TYR A 108 -0.37 -4.21 -13.26
N THR A 109 0.52 -3.29 -12.84
CA THR A 109 1.72 -3.65 -12.08
C THR A 109 1.34 -4.38 -10.80
N GLU A 110 0.31 -3.90 -10.09
CA GLU A 110 -0.21 -4.59 -8.92
C GLU A 110 -0.76 -5.98 -9.24
N ASN A 111 -1.49 -6.14 -10.34
CA ASN A 111 -2.00 -7.46 -10.76
C ASN A 111 -0.88 -8.47 -11.06
N VAL A 112 0.22 -8.03 -11.67
CA VAL A 112 1.39 -8.89 -11.91
C VAL A 112 1.99 -9.34 -10.57
N ILE A 113 2.11 -8.43 -9.61
CA ILE A 113 2.63 -8.74 -8.27
C ILE A 113 1.67 -9.65 -7.49
N ARG A 114 0.36 -9.38 -7.55
CA ARG A 114 -0.69 -10.21 -6.95
C ARG A 114 -0.60 -11.65 -7.46
N GLU A 115 -0.48 -11.84 -8.76
CA GLU A 115 -0.38 -13.16 -9.38
C GLU A 115 0.90 -13.91 -8.97
N GLN A 116 2.04 -13.21 -8.92
CA GLN A 116 3.31 -13.81 -8.50
C GLN A 116 3.30 -14.28 -7.05
N ASN A 117 2.56 -13.58 -6.19
CA ASN A 117 2.44 -13.92 -4.77
C ASN A 117 1.23 -14.81 -4.48
N GLY A 118 0.56 -15.34 -5.52
CA GLY A 118 -0.58 -16.26 -5.36
C GLY A 118 -1.82 -15.60 -4.76
N TYR A 119 -1.92 -14.27 -4.83
CA TYR A 119 -3.10 -13.55 -4.37
C TYR A 119 -4.28 -13.84 -5.31
N LYS A 120 -5.42 -14.22 -4.70
CA LYS A 120 -6.54 -14.86 -5.41
C LYS A 120 -7.26 -13.93 -6.40
N TYR A 121 -7.29 -12.63 -6.12
CA TYR A 121 -8.17 -11.68 -6.80
C TYR A 121 -7.38 -10.59 -7.54
N LYS A 122 -7.88 -10.18 -8.72
CA LYS A 122 -7.23 -9.18 -9.58
C LYS A 122 -8.06 -7.91 -9.65
N LEU A 123 -7.38 -6.77 -9.75
CA LEU A 123 -7.99 -5.47 -10.02
C LEU A 123 -8.60 -5.45 -11.43
N ARG A 124 -9.74 -4.74 -11.54
CA ARG A 124 -10.57 -4.65 -12.75
C ARG A 124 -10.50 -3.26 -13.39
N GLY A 125 -11.04 -3.16 -14.61
CA GLY A 125 -11.15 -1.89 -15.36
C GLY A 125 -9.81 -1.32 -15.83
N ILE A 126 -8.91 -2.18 -16.34
CA ILE A 126 -7.57 -1.79 -16.79
C ILE A 126 -7.52 -1.82 -18.31
N GLU A 127 -7.15 -0.69 -18.93
CA GLU A 127 -7.00 -0.58 -20.39
C GLU A 127 -5.57 -0.20 -20.78
N LEU A 128 -4.72 -1.22 -21.01
CA LEU A 128 -3.33 -1.02 -21.42
C LEU A 128 -3.01 -1.67 -22.77
N PRO A 129 -2.19 -1.03 -23.63
CA PRO A 129 -1.65 -1.67 -24.83
C PRO A 129 -0.85 -2.94 -24.50
N SER A 130 -0.94 -3.96 -25.36
CA SER A 130 -0.24 -5.24 -25.19
C SER A 130 1.28 -5.09 -25.07
N ASP A 131 1.87 -4.11 -25.77
CA ASP A 131 3.31 -3.88 -25.72
C ASP A 131 3.76 -3.41 -24.32
N TRP A 132 2.92 -2.62 -23.65
CA TRP A 132 3.20 -2.09 -22.31
C TRP A 132 2.98 -3.16 -21.25
N GLN A 133 1.95 -3.98 -21.43
CA GLN A 133 1.69 -5.17 -20.60
C GLN A 133 2.90 -6.11 -20.58
N GLN A 134 3.39 -6.49 -21.77
CA GLN A 134 4.57 -7.35 -21.91
C GLN A 134 5.82 -6.73 -21.29
N ALA A 135 6.02 -5.42 -21.44
CA ALA A 135 7.14 -4.73 -20.81
C ALA A 135 7.08 -4.85 -19.28
N ILE A 136 5.92 -4.60 -18.67
CA ILE A 136 5.74 -4.74 -17.20
C ILE A 136 5.96 -6.19 -16.78
N GLU A 137 5.30 -7.16 -17.42
CA GLU A 137 5.46 -8.59 -17.12
C GLU A 137 6.93 -9.03 -17.19
N SER A 138 7.67 -8.58 -18.21
CA SER A 138 9.09 -8.90 -18.38
C SER A 138 9.98 -8.33 -17.26
N THR A 139 9.66 -7.14 -16.75
CA THR A 139 10.41 -6.51 -15.65
C THR A 139 10.21 -7.25 -14.33
N PHE A 140 8.99 -7.70 -14.06
CA PHE A 140 8.66 -8.39 -12.81
C PHE A 140 8.82 -9.90 -12.92
N ALA A 141 9.15 -10.47 -14.08
CA ALA A 141 9.30 -11.90 -14.25
C ALA A 141 10.31 -12.48 -13.25
N VAL A 142 9.82 -13.35 -12.36
CA VAL A 142 10.67 -14.09 -11.42
C VAL A 142 11.58 -15.00 -12.23
N ALA A 143 12.90 -14.81 -12.12
CA ALA A 143 13.86 -15.67 -12.79
C ALA A 143 13.57 -17.13 -12.39
N PRO A 144 13.47 -18.08 -13.34
CA PRO A 144 13.27 -19.48 -12.99
C PRO A 144 14.38 -19.90 -12.01
N PRO A 145 14.07 -20.73 -10.99
CA PRO A 145 15.06 -21.16 -10.03
C PRO A 145 16.27 -21.68 -10.80
N LYS A 146 17.46 -21.13 -10.52
CA LYS A 146 18.71 -21.61 -11.11
C LYS A 146 18.73 -23.11 -10.88
N ARG A 147 18.71 -23.91 -11.95
CA ARG A 147 18.86 -25.36 -11.84
C ARG A 147 20.14 -25.60 -11.05
N GLU A 148 20.00 -26.11 -9.83
CA GLU A 148 21.12 -26.67 -9.11
C GLU A 148 21.62 -27.81 -9.98
N VAL A 149 22.75 -27.59 -10.64
CA VAL A 149 23.45 -28.67 -11.34
C VAL A 149 24.02 -29.53 -10.23
N GLU A 150 23.25 -30.54 -9.82
CA GLU A 150 23.73 -31.60 -8.93
C GLU A 150 24.83 -32.35 -9.68
N ILE A 151 26.07 -32.04 -9.33
CA ILE A 151 27.22 -32.73 -9.87
C ILE A 151 27.21 -34.12 -9.23
N ASP A 152 26.93 -35.14 -10.03
CA ASP A 152 26.95 -36.53 -9.59
C ASP A 152 28.36 -36.92 -9.11
N LEU A 153 28.57 -36.86 -7.79
CA LEU A 153 29.84 -37.15 -7.14
C LEU A 153 30.35 -38.57 -7.45
N SER A 154 29.45 -39.49 -7.81
CA SER A 154 29.81 -40.88 -8.14
C SER A 154 30.57 -40.97 -9.46
N GLN A 155 30.22 -40.15 -10.45
CA GLN A 155 30.91 -40.12 -11.74
C GLN A 155 32.28 -39.47 -11.63
N ILE A 156 32.44 -38.50 -10.72
CA ILE A 156 33.74 -37.87 -10.45
C ILE A 156 34.69 -38.85 -9.77
N GLU A 157 34.23 -39.67 -8.83
CA GLU A 157 35.06 -40.70 -8.23
C GLU A 157 35.48 -41.78 -9.23
N GLN A 158 34.58 -42.18 -10.15
CA GLN A 158 34.93 -43.07 -11.26
C GLN A 158 35.97 -42.45 -12.17
N LEU A 159 35.76 -41.21 -12.63
CA LEU A 159 36.72 -40.48 -13.47
C LEU A 159 38.08 -40.28 -12.78
N LYS A 160 38.08 -40.03 -11.48
CA LYS A 160 39.30 -39.90 -10.68
C LYS A 160 40.05 -41.22 -10.59
N LYS A 161 39.33 -42.32 -10.35
CA LYS A 161 39.89 -43.68 -10.31
C LYS A 161 40.41 -44.14 -11.66
N GLU A 162 39.70 -43.82 -12.75
CA GLU A 162 40.15 -44.08 -14.12
C GLU A 162 41.40 -43.28 -14.47
N SER A 163 41.45 -42.01 -14.08
CA SER A 163 42.62 -41.14 -14.28
C SER A 163 43.83 -41.60 -13.46
N GLU A 164 43.64 -42.01 -12.21
CA GLU A 164 44.69 -42.61 -11.37
C GLU A 164 45.19 -43.94 -11.97
N ALA A 165 44.31 -44.80 -12.47
CA ALA A 165 44.71 -46.03 -13.14
C ALA A 165 45.50 -45.79 -14.44
N ILE A 166 45.12 -44.78 -15.23
CA ILE A 166 45.88 -44.37 -16.43
C ILE A 166 47.24 -43.79 -16.02
N ARG A 167 47.27 -42.95 -14.98
CA ARG A 167 48.49 -42.37 -14.43
C ARG A 167 49.45 -43.45 -13.92
N ASP A 168 48.95 -44.44 -13.18
CA ASP A 168 49.77 -45.56 -12.70
C ASP A 168 50.27 -46.43 -13.85
N ARG A 169 49.46 -46.64 -14.89
CA ARG A 169 49.88 -47.34 -16.11
C ARG A 169 50.94 -46.57 -16.90
N LEU A 170 50.91 -45.24 -16.86
CA LEU A 170 51.94 -44.36 -17.43
C LEU A 170 53.20 -44.27 -16.54
N ILE A 171 53.08 -44.54 -15.24
CA ILE A 171 54.18 -44.52 -14.26
C ILE A 171 54.91 -45.88 -14.18
N ILE A 172 54.37 -46.94 -14.81
CA ILE A 172 55.09 -48.20 -14.99
C ILE A 172 56.13 -48.04 -16.12
N ASP A 173 57.34 -47.73 -15.65
CA ASP A 173 58.65 -48.12 -16.17
C ASP A 173 59.16 -47.44 -17.47
N GLU A 174 59.76 -46.26 -17.29
CA GLU A 174 60.74 -45.68 -18.24
C GLU A 174 62.00 -46.55 -18.45
N SER A 175 62.11 -47.74 -17.84
CA SER A 175 63.24 -48.66 -18.03
C SER A 175 63.04 -49.81 -19.03
N GLN A 176 61.93 -49.82 -19.80
CA GLN A 176 61.85 -50.56 -21.07
C GLN A 176 61.50 -49.65 -22.26
N ALA A 177 62.25 -48.56 -22.39
CA ALA A 177 62.41 -47.87 -23.67
C ALA A 177 63.47 -48.60 -24.51
N ASN A 178 63.08 -49.68 -25.21
CA ASN A 178 63.63 -50.02 -26.52
C ASN A 178 62.91 -51.22 -27.13
N ASP A 179 62.73 -51.16 -28.45
CA ASP A 179 62.19 -52.19 -29.34
C ASP A 179 60.68 -52.35 -29.45
N LEU A 180 59.96 -51.31 -29.90
CA LEU A 180 58.82 -51.52 -30.81
C LEU A 180 58.71 -50.39 -31.85
N LYS A 181 58.69 -50.80 -33.14
CA LYS A 181 58.58 -49.95 -34.33
C LYS A 181 57.24 -49.20 -34.40
N PRO A 182 57.19 -48.04 -35.09
CA PRO A 182 55.98 -47.23 -35.16
C PRO A 182 54.88 -47.95 -35.96
N VAL A 183 53.79 -48.29 -35.28
CA VAL A 183 52.55 -48.74 -35.92
C VAL A 183 51.72 -47.50 -36.25
N GLN A 184 51.46 -47.32 -37.54
CA GLN A 184 50.59 -46.25 -38.06
C GLN A 184 49.15 -46.45 -37.55
N PRO A 185 48.39 -45.37 -37.31
CA PRO A 185 46.97 -45.50 -37.02
C PRO A 185 46.23 -45.98 -38.27
N ILE A 186 45.81 -47.25 -38.24
CA ILE A 186 44.78 -47.80 -39.12
C ILE A 186 43.50 -47.79 -38.30
N PHE A 187 42.53 -46.95 -38.65
CA PHE A 187 41.21 -47.43 -39.03
C PHE A 187 40.46 -46.39 -39.84
N GLU A 188 40.08 -46.84 -41.03
CA GLU A 188 39.22 -46.21 -42.01
C GLU A 188 37.78 -46.06 -41.51
N LYS A 189 37.25 -44.88 -41.82
CA LYS A 189 35.88 -44.52 -42.20
C LYS A 189 34.86 -45.65 -42.29
N GLU A 190 33.67 -45.37 -41.75
CA GLU A 190 32.46 -45.30 -42.59
C GLU A 190 31.66 -44.04 -42.26
N LYS A 191 31.31 -43.32 -43.34
CA LYS A 191 30.49 -42.11 -43.40
C LYS A 191 29.10 -42.57 -43.91
N PRO A 192 28.02 -41.83 -43.61
CA PRO A 192 27.49 -40.96 -44.67
C PRO A 192 27.13 -39.58 -44.10
N GLU A 193 27.66 -38.47 -44.64
CA GLU A 193 27.28 -37.75 -45.87
C GLU A 193 26.17 -36.70 -45.62
N VAL A 194 26.58 -35.47 -45.22
CA VAL A 194 26.45 -34.17 -45.96
C VAL A 194 25.08 -33.52 -45.71
N VAL A 195 24.98 -32.29 -45.16
CA VAL A 195 25.18 -31.01 -45.87
C VAL A 195 25.76 -29.95 -44.93
N VAL A 196 26.92 -29.38 -45.30
CA VAL A 196 27.39 -28.08 -44.81
C VAL A 196 27.22 -27.07 -45.95
N GLN A 197 26.39 -26.05 -45.74
CA GLN A 197 26.49 -24.79 -46.48
C GLN A 197 27.60 -23.93 -45.84
N LYS A 198 28.55 -23.48 -46.67
CA LYS A 198 29.48 -22.36 -46.40
C LYS A 198 28.65 -21.08 -46.18
N VAL A 199 29.06 -20.03 -45.46
CA VAL A 199 30.15 -19.03 -45.65
C VAL A 199 30.13 -18.09 -44.40
N PRO A 200 30.96 -17.03 -44.25
CA PRO A 200 32.39 -16.92 -43.99
C PRO A 200 32.73 -16.49 -42.53
N ALA A 201 34.04 -16.51 -42.24
CA ALA A 201 34.66 -16.00 -41.02
C ALA A 201 34.55 -14.46 -40.89
N GLU A 202 34.11 -13.99 -39.72
CA GLU A 202 34.42 -12.65 -39.21
C GLU A 202 34.96 -12.73 -37.78
N ALA A 203 35.87 -11.80 -37.49
CA ALA A 203 36.85 -11.85 -36.45
C ALA A 203 36.28 -11.59 -35.04
N HIS A 204 36.57 -12.48 -34.09
CA HIS A 204 36.55 -12.15 -32.66
C HIS A 204 37.96 -12.31 -32.09
N ALA A 205 38.63 -11.17 -31.93
CA ALA A 205 39.86 -11.07 -31.16
C ALA A 205 39.58 -11.53 -29.72
N LYS A 206 40.22 -12.62 -29.29
CA LYS A 206 40.28 -13.02 -27.88
C LYS A 206 40.97 -11.90 -27.10
N ARG A 207 40.21 -11.14 -26.31
CA ARG A 207 40.78 -10.30 -25.26
C ARG A 207 41.16 -11.22 -24.11
N GLU A 208 42.46 -11.34 -23.88
CA GLU A 208 43.01 -11.98 -22.69
C GLU A 208 42.63 -11.09 -21.49
N ILE A 209 41.76 -11.59 -20.62
CA ILE A 209 41.35 -10.89 -19.40
C ILE A 209 42.37 -11.27 -18.32
N THR A 210 43.30 -10.36 -18.05
CA THR A 210 44.19 -10.46 -16.89
C THR A 210 43.44 -10.01 -15.66
N ILE A 211 43.10 -10.95 -14.77
CA ILE A 211 42.49 -10.67 -13.47
C ILE A 211 43.61 -10.34 -12.49
N ASP A 212 43.55 -9.16 -11.87
CA ASP A 212 44.56 -8.71 -10.92
C ASP A 212 44.25 -9.24 -9.51
N PHE A 213 44.95 -10.29 -9.10
CA PHE A 213 44.76 -10.98 -7.81
C PHE A 213 45.22 -10.16 -6.59
N ALA A 214 45.93 -9.04 -6.80
CA ALA A 214 46.46 -8.23 -5.72
C ALA A 214 45.37 -7.54 -4.88
N ALA A 215 44.25 -7.14 -5.51
CA ALA A 215 43.14 -6.50 -4.80
C ALA A 215 42.36 -7.49 -3.92
N ALA A 216 42.23 -8.74 -4.37
CA ALA A 216 41.54 -9.79 -3.63
C ALA A 216 42.28 -10.17 -2.34
N GLU A 217 43.62 -10.30 -2.38
CA GLU A 217 44.42 -10.59 -1.18
C GLU A 217 44.36 -9.48 -0.13
N LYS A 218 44.22 -8.21 -0.56
CA LYS A 218 44.07 -7.10 0.38
C LYS A 218 42.75 -7.20 1.14
N LEU A 219 41.65 -7.48 0.43
CA LEU A 219 40.33 -7.69 1.03
C LEU A 219 40.30 -8.88 1.99
N THR A 220 41.05 -9.95 1.71
CA THR A 220 41.17 -11.08 2.63
C THR A 220 41.89 -10.69 3.91
N ARG A 221 43.01 -9.94 3.82
CA ARG A 221 43.71 -9.42 5.01
C ARG A 221 42.84 -8.48 5.85
N ASP A 222 42.13 -7.57 5.20
CA ASP A 222 41.26 -6.61 5.89
C ASP A 222 40.12 -7.34 6.63
N SER A 223 39.58 -8.42 6.04
CA SER A 223 38.55 -9.26 6.68
C SER A 223 39.08 -10.04 7.89
N ASP A 224 40.29 -10.60 7.80
CA ASP A 224 40.91 -11.32 8.90
C ASP A 224 41.29 -10.40 10.07
N GLU A 225 41.67 -9.15 9.80
CA GLU A 225 41.97 -8.14 10.82
C GLU A 225 40.71 -7.71 11.60
N ILE A 226 39.57 -7.58 10.90
CA ILE A 226 38.27 -7.27 11.53
C ILE A 226 37.80 -8.45 12.40
N ARG A 227 37.94 -9.69 11.91
CA ARG A 227 37.63 -10.90 12.71
C ARG A 227 38.49 -10.99 13.95
N LYS A 228 39.77 -10.62 13.86
CA LYS A 228 40.69 -10.63 14.99
C LYS A 228 40.34 -9.55 16.02
N ARG A 229 39.88 -8.37 15.59
CA ARG A 229 39.35 -7.32 16.49
C ARG A 229 38.08 -7.77 17.23
N LEU A 230 37.15 -8.42 16.52
CA LEU A 230 35.89 -8.92 17.07
C LEU A 230 36.06 -10.08 18.07
N THR A 231 37.19 -10.79 18.04
CA THR A 231 37.47 -11.92 18.95
C THR A 231 38.38 -11.54 20.12
N SER A 232 38.84 -10.30 20.20
CA SER A 232 39.76 -9.82 21.25
C SER A 232 39.14 -8.87 22.28
N GLU A 233 37.84 -8.58 22.18
CA GLU A 233 37.10 -7.83 23.20
C GLU A 233 35.98 -8.70 23.79
N ASP A 234 36.36 -9.59 24.69
CA ASP A 234 35.46 -10.24 25.66
C ASP A 234 36.19 -10.34 27.00
N GLU A 235 36.22 -9.21 27.72
CA GLU A 235 36.29 -9.18 29.19
C GLU A 235 35.19 -8.25 29.69
N LEU A 236 33.93 -8.63 29.49
CA LEU A 236 32.82 -8.14 30.30
C LEU A 236 32.05 -9.34 30.84
N GLN A 237 31.95 -9.36 32.17
CA GLN A 237 31.54 -10.46 33.02
C GLN A 237 30.15 -11.01 32.68
N GLU A 238 30.06 -12.33 32.55
CA GLU A 238 28.81 -13.08 32.67
C GLU A 238 28.23 -12.88 34.09
N GLN A 239 27.22 -12.03 34.21
CA GLN A 239 26.31 -12.03 35.36
C GLN A 239 24.86 -11.98 34.87
N ASP A 240 24.13 -13.04 35.19
CA ASP A 240 22.68 -13.16 35.33
C ASP A 240 21.79 -12.78 34.12
N PHE A 241 21.67 -13.70 33.15
CA PHE A 241 20.60 -13.67 32.14
C PHE A 241 19.34 -14.49 32.49
N ASP A 242 19.29 -15.18 33.63
CA ASP A 242 18.17 -16.06 34.00
C ASP A 242 17.05 -15.39 34.84
N LYS A 243 16.96 -14.05 34.85
CA LYS A 243 15.89 -13.30 35.55
C LYS A 243 15.32 -12.10 34.79
N ALA A 244 15.25 -12.17 33.46
CA ALA A 244 14.43 -11.23 32.69
C ALA A 244 13.01 -11.80 32.53
N PRO A 245 11.93 -11.07 32.90
CA PRO A 245 10.58 -11.50 32.56
C PRO A 245 10.47 -11.57 31.03
N ALA A 246 9.87 -12.65 30.52
CA ALA A 246 9.58 -12.81 29.11
C ALA A 246 8.78 -11.59 28.62
N LEU A 247 9.43 -10.70 27.88
CA LEU A 247 8.74 -9.71 27.07
C LEU A 247 8.16 -10.46 25.87
N THR A 248 6.95 -10.98 26.06
CA THR A 248 6.03 -11.22 24.95
C THR A 248 5.92 -9.90 24.22
N ILE A 249 6.51 -9.80 23.03
CA ILE A 249 6.19 -8.72 22.10
C ILE A 249 4.78 -9.04 21.61
N GLU A 250 3.79 -8.60 22.38
CA GLU A 250 2.44 -8.46 21.87
C GLU A 250 2.51 -7.41 20.77
N ARG A 251 2.35 -7.90 19.55
CA ARG A 251 2.12 -7.09 18.36
C ARG A 251 0.91 -6.20 18.69
N PRO A 252 1.01 -4.86 18.68
CA PRO A 252 -0.14 -4.04 18.98
C PRO A 252 -1.23 -4.36 17.96
N GLU A 253 -2.37 -4.83 18.47
CA GLU A 253 -3.59 -4.96 17.69
C GLU A 253 -3.89 -3.59 17.07
N LYS A 254 -4.15 -3.60 15.77
CA LYS A 254 -4.56 -2.41 15.04
C LYS A 254 -5.93 -1.98 15.58
N THR A 255 -5.98 -0.95 16.41
CA THR A 255 -7.22 -0.26 16.75
C THR A 255 -7.82 0.30 15.45
N GLN A 256 -8.94 -0.30 15.05
CA GLN A 256 -9.77 0.15 13.94
C GLN A 256 -10.47 1.45 14.36
N VAL A 257 -10.30 2.51 13.57
CA VAL A 257 -11.02 3.77 13.74
C VAL A 257 -11.90 3.94 12.51
N GLY A 258 -13.22 3.92 12.67
CA GLY A 258 -14.20 4.13 11.60
C GLY A 258 -15.55 3.49 11.93
N ALA A 259 -16.61 4.29 11.90
CA ALA A 259 -17.96 3.94 12.33
C ALA A 259 -18.51 2.64 11.69
N GLY A 260 -18.82 1.65 12.51
CA GLY A 260 -19.55 0.44 12.13
C GLY A 260 -19.44 -0.65 13.19
N TYR A 261 -20.53 -0.91 13.92
CA TYR A 261 -20.64 -1.89 15.02
C TYR A 261 -20.46 -3.36 14.60
N LEU A 262 -19.99 -3.64 13.38
CA LEU A 262 -19.84 -5.00 12.86
C LEU A 262 -18.47 -5.55 13.23
N LEU A 263 -18.44 -6.30 14.34
CA LEU A 263 -17.23 -6.98 14.78
C LEU A 263 -16.92 -8.16 13.87
N ARG A 264 -15.63 -8.25 13.49
CA ARG A 264 -15.08 -9.41 12.80
C ARG A 264 -15.24 -10.67 13.68
N PRO A 265 -15.82 -11.78 13.19
CA PRO A 265 -16.04 -12.96 14.01
C PRO A 265 -14.75 -13.54 14.58
N ASN A 266 -14.80 -13.95 15.85
CA ASN A 266 -13.68 -14.60 16.52
C ASN A 266 -13.25 -15.88 15.79
N GLY A 267 -11.97 -15.97 15.42
CA GLY A 267 -11.42 -17.12 14.69
C GLY A 267 -11.48 -17.02 13.17
N THR A 268 -11.93 -15.90 12.62
CA THR A 268 -11.87 -15.64 11.17
C THR A 268 -10.41 -15.55 10.71
N PRO A 269 -9.99 -16.25 9.64
CA PRO A 269 -8.63 -16.18 9.10
C PRO A 269 -8.22 -14.75 8.76
N ASP A 270 -7.01 -14.32 9.15
CA ASP A 270 -6.45 -12.94 9.07
C ASP A 270 -6.68 -12.15 7.77
N HIS A 271 -7.02 -12.81 6.68
CA HIS A 271 -7.24 -12.21 5.35
C HIS A 271 -8.72 -11.98 4.97
N LEU A 272 -9.66 -12.45 5.79
CA LEU A 272 -11.10 -12.32 5.56
C LEU A 272 -11.72 -11.30 6.51
N LEU A 273 -12.72 -10.57 6.00
CA LEU A 273 -13.53 -9.59 6.75
C LEU A 273 -12.67 -8.49 7.40
N THR A 274 -11.71 -7.95 6.66
CA THR A 274 -10.76 -6.95 7.17
C THR A 274 -11.27 -5.53 7.06
N ASP A 275 -12.12 -5.26 6.05
CA ASP A 275 -12.59 -3.92 5.68
C ASP A 275 -14.11 -3.80 5.89
N LEU A 276 -14.65 -4.50 6.91
CA LEU A 276 -16.06 -4.43 7.30
C LEU A 276 -16.59 -3.00 7.53
N PRO A 277 -15.89 -2.10 8.27
CA PRO A 277 -16.40 -0.75 8.49
C PRO A 277 -16.39 0.08 7.21
N GLU A 278 -15.37 -0.05 6.36
CA GLU A 278 -15.30 0.64 5.07
C GLU A 278 -16.45 0.22 4.14
N ILE A 279 -16.73 -1.09 4.02
CA ILE A 279 -17.83 -1.59 3.19
C ILE A 279 -19.20 -1.22 3.79
N ALA A 280 -19.35 -1.22 5.11
CA ALA A 280 -20.58 -0.78 5.77
C ALA A 280 -20.84 0.72 5.51
N SER A 281 -19.81 1.57 5.53
CA SER A 281 -19.90 3.00 5.18
C SER A 281 -20.41 3.20 3.74
N ILE A 282 -19.88 2.41 2.80
CA ILE A 282 -20.27 2.49 1.38
C ILE A 282 -21.75 2.10 1.19
N LEU A 283 -22.18 0.98 1.77
CA LEU A 283 -23.54 0.46 1.58
C LEU A 283 -24.58 1.23 2.41
N GLY A 284 -24.17 1.87 3.51
CA GLY A 284 -25.07 2.53 4.44
C GLY A 284 -26.00 1.51 5.11
N ASN A 285 -27.29 1.86 5.21
CA ASN A 285 -28.31 1.06 5.88
C ASN A 285 -28.87 -0.07 4.97
N SER A 286 -29.40 -1.16 5.54
CA SER A 286 -30.02 -2.29 4.82
C SER A 286 -31.15 -1.91 3.85
N GLU A 287 -31.80 -0.77 4.09
CA GLU A 287 -32.91 -0.21 3.28
C GLU A 287 -32.45 0.77 2.19
N THR A 288 -31.18 1.16 2.16
CA THR A 288 -30.64 2.02 1.09
C THR A 288 -30.74 1.31 -0.25
N ASP A 289 -30.80 2.08 -1.33
CA ASP A 289 -30.79 1.49 -2.66
C ASP A 289 -29.42 0.85 -2.95
N GLU A 290 -28.33 1.37 -2.38
CA GLU A 290 -27.00 0.77 -2.43
C GLU A 290 -26.98 -0.66 -1.85
N ALA A 291 -27.53 -0.87 -0.65
CA ALA A 291 -27.62 -2.19 -0.04
C ALA A 291 -28.54 -3.15 -0.81
N LYS A 292 -29.64 -2.63 -1.40
CA LYS A 292 -30.51 -3.43 -2.28
C LYS A 292 -29.79 -3.88 -3.55
N ILE A 293 -29.03 -3.00 -4.18
CA ILE A 293 -28.20 -3.34 -5.35
C ILE A 293 -27.16 -4.41 -4.98
N ALA A 294 -26.44 -4.21 -3.87
CA ALA A 294 -25.45 -5.18 -3.38
C ALA A 294 -26.08 -6.55 -3.11
N ARG A 295 -27.24 -6.60 -2.46
CA ARG A 295 -28.00 -7.84 -2.19
C ARG A 295 -28.45 -8.53 -3.47
N MET A 296 -28.94 -7.77 -4.45
CA MET A 296 -29.35 -8.35 -5.72
C MET A 296 -28.15 -8.87 -6.53
N LEU A 297 -27.02 -8.15 -6.50
CA LEU A 297 -25.78 -8.63 -7.11
C LEU A 297 -25.34 -9.93 -6.44
N MET A 298 -25.29 -9.98 -5.11
CA MET A 298 -24.95 -11.19 -4.33
C MET A 298 -25.84 -12.39 -4.72
N GLN A 299 -27.17 -12.21 -4.77
CA GLN A 299 -28.12 -13.27 -5.14
C GLN A 299 -27.97 -13.75 -6.59
N ASN A 300 -27.45 -12.90 -7.48
CA ASN A 300 -27.19 -13.23 -8.89
C ASN A 300 -25.72 -13.61 -9.13
N ASN A 301 -25.04 -14.23 -8.16
CA ASN A 301 -23.63 -14.62 -8.24
C ASN A 301 -22.70 -13.44 -8.56
N TRP A 302 -22.96 -12.29 -7.95
CA TRP A 302 -22.19 -11.04 -8.06
C TRP A 302 -22.24 -10.38 -9.44
N ARG A 303 -23.25 -10.70 -10.26
CA ARG A 303 -23.40 -10.16 -11.63
C ARG A 303 -24.86 -9.87 -11.96
N ALA A 304 -25.16 -8.70 -12.52
CA ALA A 304 -26.52 -8.37 -12.97
C ALA A 304 -26.51 -7.43 -14.19
N SER A 305 -27.54 -7.52 -15.04
CA SER A 305 -27.77 -6.52 -16.09
C SER A 305 -28.33 -5.22 -15.49
N LEU A 306 -28.14 -4.11 -16.20
CA LEU A 306 -28.68 -2.81 -15.78
C LEU A 306 -30.21 -2.84 -15.62
N GLU A 307 -30.92 -3.57 -16.47
CA GLU A 307 -32.38 -3.71 -16.39
C GLU A 307 -32.82 -4.40 -15.09
N ASN A 308 -32.10 -5.44 -14.66
CA ASN A 308 -32.38 -6.12 -13.41
C ASN A 308 -32.13 -5.19 -12.22
N ILE A 309 -31.03 -4.43 -12.24
CA ILE A 309 -30.71 -3.44 -11.20
C ILE A 309 -31.77 -2.34 -11.15
N GLN A 310 -32.22 -1.85 -12.31
CA GLN A 310 -33.25 -0.82 -12.38
C GLN A 310 -34.61 -1.30 -11.84
N SER A 311 -34.90 -2.61 -11.89
CA SER A 311 -36.19 -3.16 -11.45
C SER A 311 -36.42 -3.12 -9.94
N ILE A 312 -35.37 -3.03 -9.13
CA ILE A 312 -35.45 -3.03 -7.66
C ILE A 312 -35.35 -1.61 -7.06
N ILE A 313 -34.99 -0.62 -7.87
CA ILE A 313 -34.80 0.78 -7.47
C ILE A 313 -36.03 1.57 -7.91
N ASN A 314 -36.62 2.32 -6.97
CA ASN A 314 -37.73 3.21 -7.27
C ASN A 314 -37.24 4.66 -7.29
N ASN A 315 -37.67 5.45 -8.27
CA ASN A 315 -37.44 6.90 -8.38
C ASN A 315 -36.03 7.39 -8.77
N GLN A 316 -35.03 6.51 -8.91
CA GLN A 316 -33.68 6.88 -9.40
C GLN A 316 -33.18 5.91 -10.48
N PHE A 317 -32.18 6.37 -11.25
CA PHE A 317 -31.54 5.55 -12.27
C PHE A 317 -30.44 4.69 -11.66
N ALA A 318 -30.40 3.40 -12.01
CA ALA A 318 -29.42 2.45 -11.52
C ALA A 318 -27.97 2.93 -11.70
N ASN A 319 -27.64 3.54 -12.84
CA ASN A 319 -26.31 4.11 -13.09
C ASN A 319 -25.91 5.17 -12.06
N VAL A 320 -26.84 6.02 -11.62
CA VAL A 320 -26.55 7.09 -10.66
C VAL A 320 -26.18 6.51 -9.30
N ILE A 321 -26.89 5.48 -8.85
CA ILE A 321 -26.60 4.84 -7.57
C ILE A 321 -25.31 4.01 -7.65
N ILE A 322 -25.05 3.35 -8.79
CA ILE A 322 -23.77 2.66 -9.01
C ILE A 322 -22.61 3.65 -8.99
N ASP A 323 -22.77 4.81 -9.62
CA ASP A 323 -21.77 5.89 -9.57
C ASP A 323 -21.55 6.38 -8.14
N GLN A 324 -22.62 6.55 -7.34
CA GLN A 324 -22.53 6.91 -5.91
C GLN A 324 -21.81 5.85 -5.07
N ILE A 325 -22.11 4.56 -5.29
CA ILE A 325 -21.40 3.46 -4.65
C ILE A 325 -19.91 3.55 -4.98
N ASN A 326 -19.58 3.73 -6.26
CA ASN A 326 -18.20 3.81 -6.70
C ASN A 326 -17.49 5.06 -6.18
N GLU A 327 -18.14 6.22 -6.13
CA GLU A 327 -17.61 7.46 -5.54
C GLU A 327 -17.26 7.25 -4.06
N LYS A 328 -18.19 6.72 -3.26
CA LYS A 328 -17.92 6.34 -1.85
C LYS A 328 -16.79 5.31 -1.75
N SER A 329 -16.74 4.36 -2.68
CA SER A 329 -15.71 3.31 -2.70
C SER A 329 -14.32 3.88 -2.97
N PHE A 330 -14.19 4.89 -3.84
CA PHE A 330 -12.91 5.58 -4.04
C PHE A 330 -12.42 6.25 -2.75
N ASP A 331 -13.33 6.79 -1.95
CA ASP A 331 -12.98 7.42 -0.68
C ASP A 331 -12.68 6.41 0.42
N GLU A 332 -13.37 5.28 0.51
CA GLU A 332 -13.16 4.34 1.62
C GLU A 332 -12.07 3.29 1.31
N ILE A 333 -12.16 2.66 0.14
CA ILE A 333 -11.30 1.52 -0.24
C ILE A 333 -10.31 1.86 -1.37
N GLY A 334 -10.36 3.06 -1.92
CA GLY A 334 -9.39 3.57 -2.91
C GLY A 334 -9.61 3.13 -4.35
N ASP A 335 -10.69 2.38 -4.62
CA ASP A 335 -11.06 1.93 -5.98
C ASP A 335 -12.58 1.76 -6.11
N ALA A 336 -13.07 1.64 -7.34
CA ALA A 336 -14.47 1.32 -7.61
C ALA A 336 -14.82 -0.10 -7.12
N LEU A 337 -16.03 -0.27 -6.60
CA LEU A 337 -16.52 -1.55 -6.09
C LEU A 337 -17.29 -2.35 -7.15
N ILE A 338 -17.93 -1.64 -8.10
CA ILE A 338 -18.77 -2.23 -9.15
C ILE A 338 -18.26 -1.79 -10.52
N PHE A 339 -18.02 -2.75 -11.40
CA PHE A 339 -17.53 -2.53 -12.77
C PHE A 339 -18.54 -3.01 -13.80
N GLU A 340 -18.64 -2.32 -14.93
CA GLU A 340 -19.37 -2.79 -16.10
C GLU A 340 -18.47 -3.66 -16.99
N GLU A 341 -18.87 -4.90 -17.23
CA GLU A 341 -18.17 -5.86 -18.10
C GLU A 341 -19.18 -6.60 -18.98
N ASN A 342 -19.03 -6.50 -20.30
CA ASN A 342 -19.92 -7.17 -21.27
C ASN A 342 -21.41 -6.90 -21.01
N GLU A 343 -21.79 -5.62 -20.81
CA GLU A 343 -23.16 -5.19 -20.51
C GLU A 343 -23.74 -5.75 -19.19
N THR A 344 -22.86 -6.25 -18.31
CA THR A 344 -23.21 -6.74 -16.97
C THR A 344 -22.39 -6.05 -15.91
N TRP A 345 -23.01 -5.67 -14.80
CA TRP A 345 -22.35 -5.08 -13.65
C TRP A 345 -21.85 -6.18 -12.73
N VAL A 346 -20.60 -6.07 -12.29
CA VAL A 346 -19.88 -7.08 -11.49
C VAL A 346 -19.25 -6.43 -10.27
N VAL A 347 -19.43 -7.04 -9.10
CA VAL A 347 -18.78 -6.60 -7.85
C VAL A 347 -17.36 -7.17 -7.76
N VAL A 348 -16.40 -6.36 -7.32
CA VAL A 348 -15.00 -6.77 -7.08
C VAL A 348 -14.93 -7.91 -6.08
N GLU A 349 -14.11 -8.91 -6.39
CA GLU A 349 -13.95 -10.10 -5.55
C GLU A 349 -13.35 -9.86 -4.17
N ASP A 350 -12.45 -8.87 -4.04
CA ASP A 350 -11.69 -8.56 -2.82
C ASP A 350 -12.58 -8.26 -1.60
N TYR A 351 -13.82 -7.81 -1.86
CA TYR A 351 -14.77 -7.30 -0.86
C TYR A 351 -16.08 -8.10 -0.81
N ARG A 352 -16.18 -9.23 -1.53
CA ARG A 352 -17.44 -10.01 -1.58
C ARG A 352 -17.74 -10.66 -0.24
N ASP A 353 -16.72 -11.11 0.48
CA ASP A 353 -16.87 -11.68 1.82
C ASP A 353 -17.40 -10.64 2.81
N GLU A 354 -16.86 -9.42 2.79
CA GLU A 354 -17.37 -8.32 3.62
C GLU A 354 -18.83 -8.00 3.27
N ILE A 355 -19.18 -7.86 1.99
CA ILE A 355 -20.56 -7.56 1.56
C ILE A 355 -21.52 -8.69 1.96
N GLU A 356 -21.14 -9.94 1.74
CA GLU A 356 -21.96 -11.11 2.11
C GLU A 356 -22.19 -11.15 3.62
N TYR A 357 -21.12 -11.00 4.40
CA TYR A 357 -21.21 -10.93 5.85
C TYR A 357 -22.13 -9.80 6.31
N ILE A 358 -21.91 -8.58 5.82
CA ILE A 358 -22.71 -7.41 6.18
C ILE A 358 -24.20 -7.66 5.88
N LEU A 359 -24.55 -8.18 4.70
CA LEU A 359 -25.94 -8.36 4.31
C LEU A 359 -26.65 -9.52 5.04
N GLU A 360 -25.91 -10.54 5.47
CA GLU A 360 -26.44 -11.69 6.19
C GLU A 360 -26.58 -11.47 7.71
N HIS A 361 -25.88 -10.49 8.28
CA HIS A 361 -25.90 -10.26 9.73
C HIS A 361 -27.13 -9.46 10.19
N PRO A 362 -27.88 -9.95 11.21
CA PRO A 362 -29.06 -9.25 11.73
C PRO A 362 -28.75 -7.86 12.26
N GLU A 363 -27.54 -7.62 12.77
CA GLU A 363 -27.08 -6.32 13.27
C GLU A 363 -27.11 -5.27 12.16
N TYR A 364 -26.74 -5.64 10.93
CA TYR A 364 -26.86 -4.78 9.76
C TYR A 364 -28.30 -4.59 9.28
N GLN A 365 -29.12 -5.65 9.36
CA GLN A 365 -30.55 -5.59 9.01
C GLN A 365 -31.38 -4.79 10.01
N ALA A 366 -30.99 -4.77 11.28
CA ALA A 366 -31.61 -3.99 12.35
C ALA A 366 -31.30 -2.49 12.25
N VAL A 367 -30.21 -2.12 11.56
CA VAL A 367 -29.97 -0.72 11.17
C VAL A 367 -31.12 -0.21 10.29
N GLY A 368 -31.89 -1.09 9.63
CA GLY A 368 -33.07 -0.78 8.81
C GLY A 368 -34.23 -0.06 9.50
N MET A 369 -34.17 0.14 10.82
CA MET A 369 -35.07 1.05 11.56
C MET A 369 -34.34 2.20 12.28
N ALA A 370 -33.02 2.25 12.19
CA ALA A 370 -32.20 3.39 12.59
C ALA A 370 -31.76 4.13 11.33
N ALA A 371 -32.55 5.14 10.93
CA ALA A 371 -31.98 6.29 10.26
C ALA A 371 -30.69 6.69 11.01
N ALA A 372 -29.64 7.07 10.28
CA ALA A 372 -28.34 7.58 10.76
C ALA A 372 -28.48 8.04 12.21
N PRO A 373 -27.77 7.42 13.19
CA PRO A 373 -28.22 7.36 14.58
C PRO A 373 -28.86 8.69 14.90
N ASP A 374 -30.20 8.68 14.89
CA ASP A 374 -30.95 9.77 15.46
C ASP A 374 -30.43 9.72 16.88
N ALA A 375 -29.53 10.65 17.20
CA ALA A 375 -28.82 10.69 18.48
C ALA A 375 -29.82 10.85 19.64
N SER A 376 -31.13 10.80 19.37
CA SER A 376 -32.23 10.99 20.28
C SER A 376 -32.86 9.71 20.84
N ALA A 377 -32.33 8.49 20.64
CA ALA A 377 -33.05 7.29 21.09
C ALA A 377 -32.25 6.10 21.65
N GLU A 378 -31.01 6.27 22.11
CA GLU A 378 -30.51 5.42 23.20
C GLU A 378 -30.65 6.19 24.51
N THR A 379 -31.78 5.92 25.16
CA THR A 379 -32.13 6.42 26.49
C THR A 379 -30.94 6.27 27.44
N TYR A 380 -30.53 7.37 28.07
CA TYR A 380 -29.43 7.46 29.03
C TYR A 380 -30.00 7.28 30.45
N PRO A 381 -30.25 6.06 30.96
CA PRO A 381 -31.08 5.87 32.17
C PRO A 381 -30.48 6.48 33.45
N ASP A 382 -29.18 6.82 33.44
CA ASP A 382 -28.40 7.19 34.63
C ASP A 382 -28.04 8.69 34.68
N LEU A 383 -28.30 9.46 33.61
CA LEU A 383 -28.00 10.90 33.53
C LEU A 383 -29.30 11.73 33.65
N GLU A 384 -29.22 12.93 34.23
CA GLU A 384 -30.38 13.83 34.26
C GLU A 384 -30.75 14.33 32.86
N GLU A 385 -32.05 14.56 32.60
CA GLU A 385 -32.63 14.89 31.28
C GLU A 385 -31.87 16.01 30.52
N GLN A 386 -31.35 16.99 31.26
CA GLN A 386 -30.59 18.12 30.72
C GLN A 386 -29.21 17.70 30.17
N TRP A 387 -28.52 16.81 30.89
CA TRP A 387 -27.22 16.26 30.49
C TRP A 387 -27.36 15.26 29.34
N GLN A 388 -28.49 14.56 29.25
CA GLN A 388 -28.80 13.74 28.08
C GLN A 388 -28.90 14.63 26.83
N ALA A 389 -29.70 15.69 26.90
CA ALA A 389 -29.85 16.63 25.79
C ALA A 389 -28.51 17.27 25.38
N PHE A 390 -27.61 17.53 26.34
CA PHE A 390 -26.26 18.01 26.07
C PHE A 390 -25.41 16.99 25.28
N VAL A 391 -25.35 15.73 25.76
CA VAL A 391 -24.56 14.65 25.14
C VAL A 391 -24.98 14.38 23.69
N ILE A 392 -26.28 14.46 23.41
CA ILE A 392 -26.86 14.21 22.08
C ILE A 392 -26.32 15.18 21.02
N GLN A 393 -26.03 16.42 21.42
CA GLN A 393 -25.55 17.46 20.51
C GLN A 393 -24.03 17.39 20.28
N MET A 394 -23.31 16.64 21.11
CA MET A 394 -21.85 16.61 21.13
C MET A 394 -21.27 15.73 20.02
N GLN A 395 -20.19 16.20 19.42
CA GLN A 395 -19.42 15.50 18.40
C GLN A 395 -18.11 14.95 19.01
N PRO A 396 -17.45 13.95 18.39
CA PRO A 396 -16.23 13.34 18.95
C PRO A 396 -15.14 14.34 19.33
N TYR A 397 -14.94 15.38 18.52
CA TYR A 397 -13.95 16.42 18.79
C TYR A 397 -14.34 17.38 19.94
N HIS A 398 -15.63 17.50 20.28
CA HIS A 398 -16.07 18.23 21.46
C HIS A 398 -15.69 17.49 22.76
N TRP A 399 -15.68 16.16 22.73
CA TRP A 399 -15.26 15.32 23.84
C TRP A 399 -13.76 15.40 24.09
N ASP A 400 -12.95 15.36 23.03
CA ASP A 400 -11.50 15.55 23.11
C ASP A 400 -11.14 16.92 23.69
N ALA A 401 -11.92 17.95 23.31
CA ALA A 401 -11.75 19.31 23.82
C ALA A 401 -12.13 19.42 25.31
N LEU A 402 -13.23 18.78 25.75
CA LEU A 402 -13.59 18.70 27.17
C LEU A 402 -12.56 17.93 28.00
N ALA A 403 -12.03 16.82 27.49
CA ALA A 403 -10.97 16.06 28.13
C ALA A 403 -9.68 16.89 28.27
N ALA A 404 -9.33 17.67 27.25
CA ALA A 404 -8.20 18.59 27.30
C ALA A 404 -8.40 19.69 28.38
N LEU A 405 -9.61 20.25 28.48
CA LEU A 405 -9.97 21.25 29.49
C LEU A 405 -9.93 20.69 30.92
N LEU A 406 -10.47 19.49 31.15
CA LEU A 406 -10.46 18.82 32.45
C LEU A 406 -9.06 18.36 32.89
N SER A 407 -8.20 18.00 31.95
CA SER A 407 -6.82 17.59 32.25
C SER A 407 -5.98 18.74 32.84
N GLY A 408 -6.33 20.00 32.54
CA GLY A 408 -5.62 21.19 33.02
C GLY A 408 -4.19 21.37 32.47
N VAL A 409 -3.71 20.50 31.58
CA VAL A 409 -2.33 20.47 31.08
C VAL A 409 -2.30 20.89 29.61
N ASP A 410 -1.47 21.89 29.28
CA ASP A 410 -1.24 22.37 27.91
C ASP A 410 -2.52 22.65 27.10
N ILE A 411 -3.55 23.19 27.78
CA ILE A 411 -4.92 23.38 27.27
C ILE A 411 -4.94 24.02 25.88
N GLN A 412 -4.28 25.17 25.70
CA GLN A 412 -4.28 25.89 24.42
C GLN A 412 -3.65 25.07 23.29
N THR A 413 -2.53 24.40 23.55
CA THR A 413 -1.83 23.58 22.56
C THR A 413 -2.67 22.37 22.15
N ARG A 414 -3.41 21.76 23.09
CA ARG A 414 -4.31 20.64 22.81
C ARG A 414 -5.55 21.08 22.05
N LEU A 415 -6.18 22.18 22.44
CA LEU A 415 -7.33 22.74 21.73
C LEU A 415 -6.97 23.12 20.29
N ASP A 416 -5.80 23.74 20.07
CA ASP A 416 -5.33 24.06 18.73
C ASP A 416 -5.00 22.80 17.90
N ALA A 417 -4.47 21.75 18.54
CA ALA A 417 -4.20 20.48 17.87
C ALA A 417 -5.48 19.75 17.44
N ILE A 418 -6.55 19.84 18.24
CA ILE A 418 -7.88 19.27 17.92
C ILE A 418 -8.59 20.11 16.85
N ALA A 419 -8.44 21.43 16.89
CA ALA A 419 -9.11 22.33 15.95
C ALA A 419 -8.45 22.38 14.56
N HIS A 420 -7.13 22.13 14.47
CA HIS A 420 -6.36 22.26 13.23
C HIS A 420 -6.83 21.32 12.10
N PRO A 421 -7.08 20.02 12.33
CA PRO A 421 -7.64 19.11 11.33
C PRO A 421 -9.06 19.50 10.87
N LEU A 422 -9.81 20.21 11.72
CA LEU A 422 -11.19 20.63 11.47
C LEU A 422 -11.29 22.01 10.78
N HIS A 423 -10.14 22.65 10.51
CA HIS A 423 -10.07 24.05 10.05
C HIS A 423 -10.78 25.04 10.98
N LYS A 424 -10.89 24.73 12.28
CA LYS A 424 -11.45 25.58 13.33
C LYS A 424 -10.34 26.17 14.21
N THR A 425 -10.70 27.08 15.12
CA THR A 425 -9.81 27.55 16.21
C THR A 425 -10.22 26.91 17.53
N GLY A 426 -9.28 26.79 18.48
CA GLY A 426 -9.59 26.25 19.81
C GLY A 426 -10.72 27.00 20.53
N ASN A 427 -10.78 28.32 20.37
CA ASN A 427 -11.89 29.13 20.93
C ASN A 427 -13.25 28.79 20.31
N LEU A 428 -13.30 28.50 19.01
CA LEU A 428 -14.56 28.14 18.34
C LEU A 428 -15.10 26.80 18.85
N LEU A 429 -14.21 25.85 19.19
CA LEU A 429 -14.61 24.58 19.81
C LEU A 429 -15.23 24.80 21.20
N VAL A 430 -14.64 25.70 21.99
CA VAL A 430 -15.17 26.05 23.32
C VAL A 430 -16.50 26.79 23.22
N ASP A 431 -16.65 27.67 22.23
CA ASP A 431 -17.91 28.38 21.97
C ASP A 431 -19.02 27.40 21.56
N GLU A 432 -18.73 26.41 20.72
CA GLU A 432 -19.68 25.35 20.33
C GLU A 432 -20.11 24.50 21.53
N ILE A 433 -19.17 24.12 22.40
CA ILE A 433 -19.47 23.38 23.64
C ILE A 433 -20.39 24.20 24.56
N ASN A 434 -20.11 25.49 24.73
CA ASN A 434 -20.93 26.38 25.55
C ASN A 434 -22.30 26.65 24.93
N GLU A 435 -22.41 26.72 23.60
CA GLU A 435 -23.69 26.83 22.90
C GLU A 435 -24.56 25.60 23.15
N HIS A 436 -23.98 24.40 23.02
CA HIS A 436 -24.67 23.15 23.34
C HIS A 436 -25.10 23.08 24.81
N ALA A 437 -24.25 23.52 25.74
CA ALA A 437 -24.57 23.56 27.16
C ALA A 437 -25.69 24.56 27.47
N GLN A 438 -25.64 25.74 26.86
CA GLN A 438 -26.64 26.78 27.04
C GLN A 438 -28.02 26.36 26.49
N GLU A 439 -28.07 25.58 25.42
CA GLU A 439 -29.31 25.07 24.82
C GLU A 439 -29.94 23.91 25.61
N SER A 440 -29.14 23.14 26.35
CA SER A 440 -29.58 21.91 27.03
C SER A 440 -29.64 22.05 28.55
N ILE A 441 -28.53 22.44 29.17
CA ILE A 441 -28.35 22.64 30.62
C ILE A 441 -28.86 24.02 31.03
N GLY A 442 -28.86 24.98 30.10
CA GLY A 442 -29.35 26.34 30.35
C GLY A 442 -28.30 27.28 30.93
N ASP A 443 -27.05 26.83 31.03
CA ASP A 443 -25.89 27.61 31.46
C ASP A 443 -24.65 27.23 30.63
N ILE A 444 -23.61 28.07 30.67
CA ILE A 444 -22.30 27.76 30.11
C ILE A 444 -21.52 26.85 31.06
N ILE A 445 -20.64 26.00 30.52
CA ILE A 445 -19.85 25.06 31.32
C ILE A 445 -18.35 25.37 31.28
N VAL A 446 -17.90 26.17 30.31
CA VAL A 446 -16.53 26.65 30.18
C VAL A 446 -16.49 28.17 30.27
N ASP A 447 -15.72 28.70 31.21
CA ASP A 447 -15.39 30.12 31.27
C ASP A 447 -14.38 30.48 30.18
N THR A 448 -14.82 31.29 29.22
CA THR A 448 -14.02 31.83 28.12
C THR A 448 -13.40 33.20 28.44
N LEU A 449 -13.71 33.79 29.61
CA LEU A 449 -13.09 35.04 30.08
C LEU A 449 -11.70 34.79 30.67
N GLU A 450 -11.41 33.56 31.10
CA GLU A 450 -10.08 33.13 31.52
C GLU A 450 -9.23 32.64 30.31
N ASN A 451 -7.93 32.90 30.35
CA ASN A 451 -6.99 32.40 29.35
C ASN A 451 -5.81 31.68 30.04
N PRO A 452 -5.70 30.35 29.94
CA PRO A 452 -6.51 29.43 29.12
C PRO A 452 -7.96 29.27 29.62
N PRO A 453 -8.92 28.90 28.74
CA PRO A 453 -10.31 28.66 29.12
C PRO A 453 -10.37 27.52 30.15
N ARG A 454 -11.33 27.61 31.09
CA ARG A 454 -11.47 26.67 32.20
C ARG A 454 -12.91 26.26 32.42
N ILE A 455 -13.12 25.04 32.88
CA ILE A 455 -14.44 24.56 33.27
C ILE A 455 -14.86 25.24 34.57
N LEU A 456 -16.14 25.60 34.69
CA LEU A 456 -16.69 26.19 35.90
C LEU A 456 -16.62 25.19 37.06
N GLU A 457 -16.21 25.65 38.24
CA GLU A 457 -16.01 24.79 39.43
C GLU A 457 -17.29 24.02 39.81
N ASP A 458 -18.46 24.63 39.61
CA ASP A 458 -19.77 24.02 39.93
C ASP A 458 -20.15 22.87 38.98
N GLU A 459 -19.49 22.76 37.81
CA GLU A 459 -19.78 21.77 36.77
C GLU A 459 -18.66 20.74 36.57
N GLN A 460 -17.56 20.89 37.30
CA GLN A 460 -16.37 20.05 37.15
C GLN A 460 -16.64 18.59 37.56
N ASP A 461 -17.35 18.36 38.68
CA ASP A 461 -17.67 17.01 39.15
C ASP A 461 -18.64 16.30 38.20
N ASN A 462 -19.64 17.03 37.68
CA ASN A 462 -20.61 16.53 36.70
C ASN A 462 -19.93 16.10 35.40
N LEU A 463 -18.97 16.91 34.90
CA LEU A 463 -18.23 16.61 33.66
C LEU A 463 -17.21 15.48 33.84
N VAL A 464 -16.62 15.32 35.03
CA VAL A 464 -15.75 14.18 35.33
C VAL A 464 -16.57 12.89 35.37
N ASP A 465 -17.73 12.90 36.01
CA ASP A 465 -18.64 11.75 36.02
C ASP A 465 -19.15 11.44 34.60
N LEU A 466 -19.42 12.46 33.80
CA LEU A 466 -19.82 12.32 32.39
C LEU A 466 -18.71 11.74 31.51
N LEU A 467 -17.46 12.18 31.67
CA LEU A 467 -16.32 11.61 30.94
C LEU A 467 -15.99 10.20 31.38
N ASN A 468 -16.04 9.89 32.68
CA ASN A 468 -15.84 8.53 33.19
C ASN A 468 -16.95 7.60 32.68
N TRP A 469 -18.20 8.08 32.66
CA TRP A 469 -19.32 7.37 32.06
C TRP A 469 -19.12 7.11 30.56
N ALA A 470 -18.60 8.09 29.83
CA ALA A 470 -18.32 7.96 28.41
C ALA A 470 -17.10 7.06 28.11
N ALA A 471 -16.07 7.11 28.95
CA ALA A 471 -14.88 6.26 28.87
C ALA A 471 -15.18 4.79 29.18
N ASP A 472 -15.97 4.52 30.22
CA ASP A 472 -16.40 3.17 30.61
C ASP A 472 -17.25 2.48 29.53
N ARG A 473 -17.87 3.28 28.64
CA ARG A 473 -18.68 2.82 27.49
C ARG A 473 -17.97 2.97 26.15
N GLN A 474 -16.67 3.26 26.14
CA GLN A 474 -15.82 3.41 24.93
C GLN A 474 -16.32 4.46 23.93
N LEU A 475 -17.01 5.51 24.40
CA LEU A 475 -17.46 6.63 23.57
C LEU A 475 -16.36 7.69 23.38
N ILE A 476 -15.28 7.64 24.17
CA ILE A 476 -14.13 8.56 24.16
C ILE A 476 -12.86 7.76 24.51
N GLU A 477 -11.74 8.02 23.83
CA GLU A 477 -10.41 7.54 24.27
C GLU A 477 -9.87 8.49 25.37
N VAL A 478 -9.60 7.99 26.59
CA VAL A 478 -8.96 8.76 27.68
C VAL A 478 -7.44 8.65 27.64
#